data_AF-A0A2E8A402-F1
#
_entry.id   AF-A0A2E8A402-F1
#
_cell.length_a   1.000
_cell.length_b   1.000
_cell.length_c   1.000
_cell.angle_alpha   90.00
_cell.angle_beta   90.00
_cell.angle_gamma   90.00
#
_symmetry.space_group_name_H-M   'P 1'
#
loop_
_entity.id
_entity.type
_entity.pdbx_description
1 polymer ?
#
loop_
_entity_poly.entity_id
_entity_poly.type
_entity_poly.pdbx_seq_one_letter_code
_entity_poly.pdbx_strand_id
1 'polypeptide(L)'
;MEMDNRAMMNEVGGAFMVSWMVLAGAGLGSLEGAVLLAAAWMAISGAHILPVVTWCHMMTGDLSDTDGMMGNAMLLLSQVVGAALAIALMTEAGAIETGWAATAWEAPELWGALGMIAGGAVFWTIYTRCDAWVAAFSLMALAGAMGGMDAAHEMGASLLSGADGIQDVALDWIVDGLLVGLGARVGVMVDDAVA
;
A
#
# COMPACT_ATOMS: atom_id res chain seq x y z
N MET A 1 -11.75 21.94 4.26
CA MET A 1 -11.77 20.53 3.87
C MET A 1 -12.86 19.81 4.67
N GLU A 2 -13.90 19.32 3.99
CA GLU A 2 -14.84 18.37 4.60
C GLU A 2 -14.23 16.99 4.39
N MET A 3 -13.79 16.34 5.47
CA MET A 3 -13.21 15.00 5.38
C MET A 3 -14.30 14.00 4.98
N ASP A 4 -14.10 13.25 3.89
CA ASP A 4 -14.97 12.14 3.55
C ASP A 4 -14.73 10.97 4.51
N ASN A 5 -15.46 11.01 5.63
CA ASN A 5 -15.42 9.98 6.64
C ASN A 5 -15.74 8.59 6.07
N ARG A 6 -16.55 8.50 5.01
CA ARG A 6 -16.90 7.21 4.41
C ARG A 6 -15.69 6.64 3.66
N ALA A 7 -15.00 7.46 2.86
CA ALA A 7 -13.78 7.04 2.19
C ALA A 7 -12.73 6.58 3.22
N MET A 8 -12.53 7.34 4.30
CA MET A 8 -11.59 6.97 5.36
C MET A 8 -11.96 5.64 6.04
N MET A 9 -13.24 5.42 6.36
CA MET A 9 -13.65 4.15 6.99
C MET A 9 -13.54 2.96 6.05
N ASN A 10 -13.72 3.17 4.75
CA ASN A 10 -13.42 2.16 3.75
C ASN A 10 -11.93 1.79 3.74
N GLU A 11 -11.02 2.77 3.85
CA GLU A 11 -9.58 2.51 3.96
C GLU A 11 -9.21 1.76 5.26
N VAL A 12 -9.80 2.16 6.40
CA VAL A 12 -9.59 1.45 7.68
C VAL A 12 -10.02 -0.01 7.57
N GLY A 13 -11.24 -0.27 7.08
CA GLY A 13 -11.77 -1.64 6.93
C GLY A 13 -10.99 -2.46 5.89
N GLY A 14 -10.60 -1.84 4.79
CA GLY A 14 -9.81 -2.46 3.73
C GLY A 14 -8.43 -2.86 4.19
N ALA A 15 -7.68 -1.93 4.80
CA ALA A 15 -6.35 -2.20 5.32
C ALA A 15 -6.37 -3.21 6.47
N PHE A 16 -7.43 -3.23 7.29
CA PHE A 16 -7.65 -4.29 8.26
C PHE A 16 -7.74 -5.67 7.59
N MET A 17 -8.57 -5.82 6.55
CA MET A 17 -8.69 -7.08 5.82
C MET A 17 -7.39 -7.50 5.14
N VAL A 18 -6.67 -6.56 4.53
CA VAL A 18 -5.37 -6.83 3.91
C VAL A 18 -4.37 -7.32 4.97
N SER A 19 -4.21 -6.57 6.06
CA SER A 19 -3.28 -6.90 7.14
C SER A 19 -3.58 -8.27 7.77
N TRP A 20 -4.85 -8.56 8.03
CA TRP A 20 -5.26 -9.79 8.70
C TRP A 20 -5.30 -11.01 7.76
N MET A 21 -5.98 -10.90 6.62
CA MET A 21 -6.27 -12.07 5.77
C MET A 21 -5.18 -12.28 4.73
N VAL A 22 -4.68 -11.21 4.11
CA VAL A 22 -3.69 -11.32 3.03
C VAL A 22 -2.30 -11.52 3.63
N LEU A 23 -1.84 -10.61 4.48
CA LEU A 23 -0.46 -10.62 4.97
C LEU A 23 -0.23 -11.72 6.01
N ALA A 24 -1.05 -11.76 7.07
CA ALA A 24 -0.86 -12.74 8.14
C ALA A 24 -1.48 -14.11 7.85
N GLY A 25 -2.56 -14.17 7.06
CA GLY A 25 -3.26 -15.40 6.74
C GLY A 25 -2.64 -16.19 5.58
N ALA A 26 -2.54 -15.55 4.41
CA ALA A 26 -2.16 -16.21 3.16
C ALA A 26 -0.71 -15.91 2.70
N GLY A 27 -0.08 -14.88 3.24
CA GLY A 27 1.26 -14.43 2.88
C GLY A 27 1.35 -13.64 1.57
N LEU A 28 2.37 -12.80 1.46
CA LEU A 28 2.69 -12.04 0.27
C LEU A 28 3.17 -12.93 -0.88
N GLY A 29 2.79 -12.56 -2.11
CA GLY A 29 3.18 -13.28 -3.33
C GLY A 29 2.49 -14.63 -3.53
N SER A 30 1.50 -14.97 -2.69
CA SER A 30 0.71 -16.19 -2.84
C SER A 30 -0.53 -15.97 -3.70
N LEU A 31 -0.96 -17.01 -4.41
CA LEU A 31 -2.21 -16.97 -5.18
C LEU A 31 -3.42 -16.76 -4.25
N GLU A 32 -3.40 -17.37 -3.06
CA GLU A 32 -4.44 -17.19 -2.05
C GLU A 32 -4.52 -15.73 -1.60
N GLY A 33 -3.38 -15.09 -1.30
CA GLY A 33 -3.31 -13.67 -0.97
C GLY A 33 -3.83 -12.79 -2.11
N ALA A 34 -3.55 -13.17 -3.36
CA ALA A 34 -4.06 -12.48 -4.55
C ALA A 34 -5.60 -12.56 -4.66
N VAL A 35 -6.17 -13.72 -4.39
CA VAL A 35 -7.63 -13.93 -4.39
C VAL A 35 -8.29 -13.16 -3.23
N LEU A 36 -7.69 -13.17 -2.04
CA LEU A 36 -8.19 -12.42 -0.88
C LEU A 36 -8.12 -10.91 -1.12
N LEU A 37 -7.04 -10.41 -1.72
CA LEU A 37 -6.93 -9.01 -2.11
C LEU A 37 -7.97 -8.63 -3.16
N ALA A 38 -8.19 -9.47 -4.17
CA ALA A 38 -9.25 -9.26 -5.15
C ALA A 38 -10.63 -9.17 -4.47
N ALA A 39 -10.91 -10.07 -3.53
CA ALA A 39 -12.16 -10.05 -2.76
C ALA A 39 -12.30 -8.78 -1.92
N ALA A 40 -11.22 -8.31 -1.28
CA ALA A 40 -11.21 -7.07 -0.51
C ALA A 40 -11.58 -5.84 -1.37
N TRP A 41 -10.96 -5.70 -2.55
CA TRP A 41 -11.30 -4.61 -3.48
C TRP A 41 -12.71 -4.72 -4.06
N MET A 42 -13.19 -5.93 -4.34
CA MET A 42 -14.56 -6.12 -4.81
C MET A 42 -15.60 -5.80 -3.72
N ALA A 43 -15.28 -6.09 -2.45
CA ALA A 43 -16.14 -5.78 -1.31
C ALA A 43 -16.16 -4.29 -0.96
N ILE A 44 -15.02 -3.60 -1.10
CA ILE A 44 -14.84 -2.19 -0.79
C ILE A 44 -14.48 -1.42 -2.06
N SER A 45 -15.42 -1.41 -3.00
CA SER A 45 -15.24 -0.73 -4.28
C SER A 45 -14.92 0.76 -4.09
N GLY A 46 -13.86 1.20 -4.76
CA GLY A 46 -13.38 2.59 -4.72
C GLY A 46 -12.38 2.93 -3.61
N ALA A 47 -12.04 1.97 -2.73
CA ALA A 47 -10.96 2.16 -1.75
C ALA A 47 -9.61 1.69 -2.29
N HIS A 48 -8.54 2.37 -1.92
CA HIS A 48 -7.17 2.03 -2.28
C HIS A 48 -6.66 0.84 -1.46
N ILE A 49 -7.02 0.76 -0.18
CA ILE A 49 -6.75 -0.27 0.85
C ILE A 49 -5.27 -0.61 1.12
N LEU A 50 -4.37 -0.12 0.27
CA LEU A 50 -2.93 -0.34 0.29
C LEU A 50 -2.20 0.99 0.05
N PRO A 51 -1.15 1.31 0.83
CA PRO A 51 -0.40 2.56 0.66
C PRO A 51 0.15 2.78 -0.74
N VAL A 52 0.67 1.71 -1.35
CA VAL A 52 1.25 1.77 -2.70
C VAL A 52 0.24 2.24 -3.74
N VAL A 53 -1.03 1.85 -3.62
CA VAL A 53 -2.10 2.30 -4.52
C VAL A 53 -2.43 3.77 -4.27
N THR A 54 -2.45 4.20 -3.01
CA THR A 54 -2.63 5.62 -2.69
C THR A 54 -1.50 6.49 -3.21
N TRP A 55 -0.24 6.04 -3.13
CA TRP A 55 0.90 6.74 -3.72
C TRP A 55 0.77 6.86 -5.24
N CYS A 56 0.31 5.81 -5.93
CA CYS A 56 0.01 5.90 -7.36
C CYS A 56 -1.04 6.97 -7.66
N HIS A 57 -2.17 6.96 -6.94
CA HIS A 57 -3.22 7.98 -7.09
C HIS A 57 -2.70 9.40 -6.83
N MET A 58 -1.86 9.59 -5.80
CA MET A 58 -1.22 10.88 -5.54
C MET A 58 -0.35 11.33 -6.72
N MET A 59 0.49 10.43 -7.25
CA MET A 59 1.46 10.79 -8.28
C MET A 59 0.87 10.98 -9.67
N THR A 60 -0.26 10.33 -9.95
CA THR A 60 -0.99 10.42 -11.22
C THR A 60 -2.10 11.48 -11.21
N GLY A 61 -2.47 11.98 -10.02
CA GLY A 61 -3.40 13.09 -9.85
C GLY A 61 -2.76 14.45 -10.16
N ASP A 62 -3.53 15.51 -9.92
CA ASP A 62 -3.01 16.88 -9.99
C ASP A 62 -2.12 17.18 -8.78
N LEU A 63 -0.80 17.25 -9.00
CA LEU A 63 0.16 17.56 -7.93
C LEU A 63 0.08 18.99 -7.42
N SER A 64 -0.60 19.89 -8.14
CA SER A 64 -0.84 21.26 -7.68
C SER A 64 -2.07 21.37 -6.78
N ASP A 65 -2.92 20.35 -6.76
CA ASP A 65 -4.09 20.27 -5.88
C ASP A 65 -3.67 19.83 -4.47
N THR A 66 -3.43 20.83 -3.63
CA THR A 66 -3.05 20.62 -2.22
C THR A 66 -4.15 19.89 -1.42
N ASP A 67 -5.42 20.17 -1.72
CA ASP A 67 -6.54 19.54 -1.01
C ASP A 67 -6.66 18.06 -1.40
N GLY A 68 -6.48 17.74 -2.69
CA GLY A 68 -6.42 16.36 -3.18
C GLY A 68 -5.23 15.56 -2.61
N MET A 69 -4.05 16.18 -2.51
CA MET A 69 -2.89 15.56 -1.86
C MET A 69 -3.14 15.30 -0.38
N MET A 70 -3.72 16.27 0.34
CA MET A 70 -4.10 16.13 1.75
C MET A 70 -5.14 15.02 1.95
N GLY A 71 -6.12 14.93 1.06
CA GLY A 71 -7.14 13.88 1.07
C GLY A 71 -6.51 12.49 0.98
N ASN A 72 -5.60 12.27 0.02
CA ASN A 72 -4.89 11.00 -0.11
C ASN A 72 -3.96 10.72 1.09
N ALA A 73 -3.30 11.74 1.65
CA ALA A 73 -2.51 11.58 2.87
C ALA A 73 -3.38 11.10 4.05
N MET A 74 -4.64 11.54 4.15
CA MET A 74 -5.57 11.03 5.15
C MET A 74 -5.99 9.57 4.89
N LEU A 75 -6.07 9.13 3.63
CA LEU A 75 -6.28 7.72 3.29
C LEU A 75 -5.09 6.86 3.73
N LEU A 76 -3.87 7.31 3.46
CA LEU A 76 -2.62 6.71 3.93
C LEU A 76 -2.63 6.51 5.46
N LEU A 77 -2.98 7.53 6.24
CA LEU A 77 -3.11 7.41 7.70
C LEU A 77 -4.24 6.45 8.13
N SER A 78 -5.37 6.46 7.41
CA SER A 78 -6.49 5.55 7.68
C SER A 78 -6.10 4.09 7.49
N GLN A 79 -5.25 3.79 6.50
CA GLN A 79 -4.74 2.45 6.25
C GLN A 79 -3.85 1.96 7.41
N VAL A 80 -2.99 2.84 7.96
CA VAL A 80 -2.18 2.53 9.15
C VAL A 80 -3.08 2.16 10.33
N VAL A 81 -4.16 2.91 10.57
CA VAL A 81 -5.13 2.60 11.63
C VAL A 81 -5.78 1.23 11.42
N GLY A 82 -6.24 0.93 10.20
CA GLY A 82 -6.82 -0.37 9.86
C GLY A 82 -5.85 -1.54 10.09
N ALA A 83 -4.61 -1.39 9.64
CA ALA A 83 -3.58 -2.39 9.80
C ALA A 83 -3.17 -2.59 11.27
N ALA A 84 -3.06 -1.51 12.05
CA ALA A 84 -2.80 -1.58 13.49
C ALA A 84 -3.93 -2.32 14.23
N LEU A 85 -5.20 -2.09 13.89
CA LEU A 85 -6.32 -2.82 14.48
C LEU A 85 -6.25 -4.32 14.20
N ALA A 86 -5.84 -4.72 12.99
CA ALA A 86 -5.62 -6.13 12.65
C ALA A 86 -4.48 -6.73 13.47
N ILE A 87 -3.36 -6.03 13.62
CA ILE A 87 -2.22 -6.49 14.42
C ILE A 87 -2.60 -6.61 15.89
N ALA A 88 -3.31 -5.63 16.44
CA ALA A 88 -3.82 -5.70 17.82
C ALA A 88 -4.74 -6.91 18.01
N LEU A 89 -5.58 -7.27 17.03
CA LEU A 89 -6.38 -8.49 17.09
C LEU A 89 -5.51 -9.75 17.07
N MET A 90 -4.54 -9.83 16.15
CA MET A 90 -3.67 -11.01 15.96
C MET A 90 -2.72 -11.25 17.12
N THR A 91 -2.31 -10.18 17.81
CA THR A 91 -1.39 -10.24 18.95
C THR A 91 -2.10 -10.30 20.30
N GLU A 92 -3.43 -10.37 20.32
CA GLU A 92 -4.24 -10.24 21.54
C GLU A 92 -3.87 -8.99 22.35
N ALA A 93 -3.71 -7.86 21.65
CA ALA A 93 -3.26 -6.57 22.17
C ALA A 93 -1.88 -6.65 22.86
N GLY A 94 -0.96 -7.41 22.27
CA GLY A 94 0.42 -7.58 22.76
C GLY A 94 0.60 -8.71 23.78
N ALA A 95 -0.42 -9.51 24.06
CA ALA A 95 -0.26 -10.71 24.89
C ALA A 95 0.51 -11.84 24.15
N ILE A 96 0.49 -11.81 22.82
CA ILE A 96 1.25 -12.73 21.96
C ILE A 96 2.44 -11.96 21.35
N GLU A 97 3.65 -12.38 21.72
CA GLU A 97 4.89 -11.92 21.09
C GLU A 97 5.03 -12.52 19.69
N THR A 98 5.25 -11.66 18.69
CA THR A 98 5.38 -12.07 17.29
C THR A 98 6.83 -12.24 16.85
N GLY A 99 7.79 -11.75 17.63
CA GLY A 99 9.19 -11.64 17.22
C GLY A 99 9.42 -10.62 16.11
N TRP A 100 8.44 -9.76 15.82
CA TRP A 100 8.59 -8.65 14.88
C TRP A 100 9.66 -7.68 15.38
N ALA A 101 10.47 -7.21 14.45
CA ALA A 101 11.43 -6.14 14.65
C ALA A 101 11.53 -5.36 13.35
N ALA A 102 11.65 -4.04 13.44
CA ALA A 102 11.84 -3.21 12.26
C ALA A 102 13.10 -3.62 11.50
N THR A 103 12.96 -3.80 10.20
CA THR A 103 14.13 -3.98 9.32
C THR A 103 14.75 -2.62 9.05
N ALA A 104 16.08 -2.51 9.19
CA ALA A 104 16.78 -1.27 8.88
C ALA A 104 16.56 -0.89 7.42
N TRP A 105 16.15 0.36 7.17
CA TRP A 105 15.90 0.82 5.81
C TRP A 105 17.21 1.15 5.13
N GLU A 106 17.43 0.54 3.98
CA GLU A 106 18.55 0.83 3.10
C GLU A 106 18.02 1.54 1.87
N ALA A 107 18.59 2.71 1.56
CA ALA A 107 18.22 3.42 0.36
C ALA A 107 18.41 2.50 -0.86
N PRO A 108 17.39 2.37 -1.73
CA PRO A 108 17.50 1.51 -2.89
C PRO A 108 18.63 2.03 -3.78
N GLU A 109 19.46 1.10 -4.23
CA GLU A 109 20.44 1.42 -5.27
C GLU A 109 19.73 1.76 -6.60
N LEU A 110 20.46 2.34 -7.55
CA LEU A 110 19.91 2.86 -8.80
C LEU A 110 18.97 1.89 -9.53
N TRP A 111 19.37 0.64 -9.75
CA TRP A 111 18.59 -0.38 -10.45
C TRP A 111 17.39 -0.86 -9.64
N GLY A 112 17.48 -0.94 -8.32
CA GLY A 112 16.36 -1.22 -7.42
C GLY A 112 15.32 -0.13 -7.48
N ALA A 113 15.76 1.13 -7.45
CA ALA A 113 14.87 2.29 -7.64
C ALA A 113 14.22 2.28 -9.04
N LEU A 114 14.99 2.00 -10.10
CA LEU A 114 14.45 1.85 -11.46
C LEU A 114 13.49 0.66 -11.57
N GLY A 115 13.74 -0.43 -10.83
CA GLY A 115 12.86 -1.59 -10.75
C GLY A 115 11.51 -1.26 -10.13
N MET A 116 11.49 -0.50 -9.04
CA MET A 116 10.26 0.00 -8.41
C MET A 116 9.48 0.92 -9.35
N ILE A 117 10.16 1.84 -10.04
CA ILE A 117 9.54 2.73 -11.03
C ILE A 117 8.94 1.91 -12.19
N ALA A 118 9.66 0.94 -12.73
CA ALA A 118 9.15 0.07 -13.80
C ALA A 118 7.97 -0.78 -13.31
N GLY A 119 8.05 -1.34 -12.11
CA GLY A 119 6.98 -2.11 -11.47
C GLY A 119 5.72 -1.26 -11.28
N GLY A 120 5.86 -0.02 -10.80
CA GLY A 120 4.76 0.93 -10.67
C GLY A 120 4.09 1.29 -11.99
N ALA A 121 4.87 1.49 -13.06
CA ALA A 121 4.33 1.77 -14.39
C ALA A 121 3.50 0.60 -14.93
N VAL A 122 4.00 -0.63 -14.79
CA VAL A 122 3.32 -1.86 -15.22
C VAL A 122 2.07 -2.09 -14.38
N PHE A 123 2.19 -2.04 -13.05
CA PHE A 123 1.07 -2.20 -12.13
C PHE A 123 -0.04 -1.22 -12.44
N TRP A 124 0.28 0.07 -12.53
CA TRP A 124 -0.72 1.11 -12.71
C TRP A 124 -1.49 0.97 -14.03
N THR A 125 -0.78 0.57 -15.10
CA THR A 125 -1.39 0.28 -16.40
C THR A 125 -2.43 -0.85 -16.28
N ILE A 126 -2.12 -1.91 -15.52
CA ILE A 126 -3.06 -3.01 -15.28
C ILE A 126 -4.20 -2.56 -14.38
N TYR A 127 -3.89 -1.88 -13.27
CA TYR A 127 -4.83 -1.40 -12.27
C TYR A 127 -5.91 -0.49 -12.87
N THR A 128 -5.55 0.37 -13.82
CA THR A 128 -6.48 1.32 -14.45
C THR A 128 -7.26 0.74 -15.64
N ARG A 129 -6.79 -0.36 -16.24
CA ARG A 129 -7.38 -0.93 -17.48
C ARG A 129 -8.07 -2.26 -17.30
N CYS A 130 -7.81 -2.96 -16.20
CA CYS A 130 -8.33 -4.30 -15.94
C CYS A 130 -9.22 -4.31 -14.70
N ASP A 131 -9.99 -5.38 -14.54
CA ASP A 131 -10.82 -5.58 -13.36
C ASP A 131 -9.97 -5.79 -12.10
N ALA A 132 -10.59 -5.55 -10.93
CA ALA A 132 -9.95 -5.62 -9.61
C ALA A 132 -9.19 -6.94 -9.36
N TRP A 133 -9.67 -8.07 -9.88
CA TRP A 133 -9.02 -9.36 -9.69
C TRP A 133 -7.71 -9.49 -10.47
N VAL A 134 -7.64 -8.92 -11.68
CA VAL A 134 -6.40 -8.85 -12.48
C VAL A 134 -5.42 -7.89 -11.82
N ALA A 135 -5.91 -6.75 -11.33
CA ALA A 135 -5.11 -5.81 -10.56
C ALA A 135 -4.48 -6.47 -9.32
N ALA A 136 -5.24 -7.25 -8.56
CA ALA A 136 -4.74 -7.99 -7.40
C ALA A 136 -3.67 -9.02 -7.75
N PHE A 137 -3.85 -9.74 -8.86
CA PHE A 137 -2.84 -10.70 -9.33
C PHE A 137 -1.57 -9.98 -9.76
N SER A 138 -1.69 -8.85 -10.46
CA SER A 138 -0.53 -8.06 -10.85
C SER A 138 0.20 -7.48 -9.63
N LEU A 139 -0.53 -6.99 -8.62
CA LEU A 139 0.10 -6.46 -7.42
C LEU A 139 0.82 -7.57 -6.64
N MET A 140 0.22 -8.76 -6.49
CA MET A 140 0.90 -9.89 -5.84
C MET A 140 2.13 -10.35 -6.59
N ALA A 141 2.08 -10.37 -7.92
CA ALA A 141 3.25 -10.71 -8.73
C ALA A 141 4.38 -9.69 -8.58
N LEU A 142 4.03 -8.41 -8.37
CA LEU A 142 4.99 -7.32 -8.24
C LEU A 142 5.44 -7.05 -6.78
N ALA A 143 4.73 -7.58 -5.79
CA ALA A 143 5.01 -7.42 -4.35
C ALA A 143 6.48 -7.68 -4.00
N GLY A 144 7.08 -8.73 -4.54
CA GLY A 144 8.49 -9.07 -4.29
C GLY A 144 9.51 -8.23 -5.06
N ALA A 145 9.09 -7.54 -6.12
CA ALA A 145 9.94 -6.66 -6.92
C ALA A 145 9.90 -5.19 -6.45
N MET A 146 8.93 -4.84 -5.62
CA MET A 146 8.61 -3.45 -5.22
C MET A 146 9.00 -3.09 -3.78
N GLY A 147 9.74 -3.94 -3.07
CA GLY A 147 10.12 -3.69 -1.67
C GLY A 147 9.12 -4.18 -0.63
N GLY A 148 7.96 -4.72 -1.05
CA GLY A 148 6.88 -5.15 -0.17
C GLY A 148 5.57 -4.41 -0.45
N MET A 149 4.47 -4.90 0.12
CA MET A 149 3.14 -4.25 0.01
C MET A 149 2.42 -4.28 1.36
N ASP A 150 3.22 -4.34 2.41
CA ASP A 150 2.90 -4.46 3.83
C ASP A 150 3.24 -3.17 4.60
N ALA A 151 3.60 -2.08 3.93
CA ALA A 151 4.04 -0.85 4.61
C ALA A 151 3.04 -0.29 5.65
N ALA A 152 1.71 -0.44 5.44
CA ALA A 152 0.73 -0.07 6.48
C ALA A 152 0.74 -1.05 7.68
N HIS A 153 0.99 -2.33 7.43
CA HIS A 153 1.17 -3.37 8.44
C HIS A 153 2.44 -3.12 9.25
N GLU A 154 3.58 -2.87 8.59
CA GLU A 154 4.84 -2.51 9.24
C GLU A 154 4.70 -1.24 10.08
N MET A 155 4.05 -0.20 9.55
CA MET A 155 3.77 1.02 10.32
C MET A 155 2.87 0.74 11.53
N GLY A 156 1.83 -0.08 11.37
CA GLY A 156 0.98 -0.52 12.48
C GLY A 156 1.75 -1.29 13.55
N ALA A 157 2.65 -2.18 13.16
CA ALA A 157 3.49 -2.97 14.05
C ALA A 157 4.50 -2.08 14.82
N SER A 158 5.15 -1.14 14.13
CA SER A 158 6.04 -0.15 14.75
C SER A 158 5.29 0.70 15.78
N LEU A 159 4.11 1.22 15.44
CA LEU A 159 3.34 2.05 16.38
C LEU A 159 2.89 1.28 17.62
N LEU A 160 2.45 0.03 17.46
CA LEU A 160 2.03 -0.83 18.57
C LEU A 160 3.19 -1.33 19.43
N SER A 161 4.41 -1.37 18.89
CA SER A 161 5.65 -1.67 19.63
C SER A 161 6.30 -0.43 20.26
N GLY A 162 5.59 0.68 20.36
CA GLY A 162 6.11 1.91 20.97
C GLY A 162 6.96 2.76 20.03
N ALA A 163 6.66 2.72 18.73
CA ALA A 163 7.39 3.36 17.64
C ALA A 163 8.80 2.78 17.43
N ASP A 164 8.99 1.49 17.66
CA ASP A 164 10.27 0.83 17.42
C ASP A 164 10.61 0.84 15.92
N GLY A 165 11.85 1.25 15.60
CA GLY A 165 12.34 1.43 14.23
C GLY A 165 11.45 2.30 13.33
N ILE A 166 10.66 3.23 13.90
CA ILE A 166 9.71 4.05 13.13
C ILE A 166 10.37 4.84 11.99
N GLN A 167 11.65 5.19 12.12
CA GLN A 167 12.38 5.89 11.07
C GLN A 167 12.56 5.01 9.84
N ASP A 168 12.96 3.76 10.03
CA ASP A 168 13.17 2.80 8.96
C ASP A 168 11.84 2.47 8.26
N VAL A 169 10.81 2.17 9.06
CA VAL A 169 9.46 1.86 8.55
C VAL A 169 8.83 3.05 7.83
N ALA A 170 9.07 4.28 8.30
CA ALA A 170 8.59 5.49 7.63
C ALA A 170 9.31 5.74 6.30
N LEU A 171 10.62 5.46 6.23
CA LEU A 171 11.37 5.62 4.98
C LEU A 171 10.92 4.60 3.94
N ASP A 172 10.70 3.34 4.32
CA ASP A 172 10.10 2.33 3.45
C ASP A 172 8.71 2.79 2.95
N TRP A 173 7.83 3.17 3.87
CA TRP A 173 6.47 3.59 3.55
C TRP A 173 6.39 4.83 2.63
N ILE A 174 7.34 5.76 2.75
CA ILE A 174 7.36 7.01 1.97
C ILE A 174 8.16 6.85 0.68
N VAL A 175 9.41 6.43 0.77
CA VAL A 175 10.36 6.46 -0.37
C VAL A 175 10.00 5.39 -1.38
N ASP A 176 9.76 4.16 -0.93
CA ASP A 176 9.46 3.04 -1.83
C ASP A 176 8.08 3.23 -2.45
N GLY A 177 7.11 3.68 -1.64
CA GLY A 177 5.80 4.12 -2.11
C GLY A 177 5.87 5.22 -3.18
N LEU A 178 6.69 6.25 -2.95
CA LEU A 178 6.89 7.35 -3.90
C LEU A 178 7.55 6.87 -5.20
N LEU A 179 8.54 5.99 -5.15
CA LEU A 179 9.21 5.44 -6.34
C LEU A 179 8.21 4.66 -7.21
N VAL A 180 7.34 3.87 -6.59
CA VAL A 180 6.26 3.19 -7.30
C VAL A 180 5.27 4.19 -7.89
N GLY A 181 4.84 5.20 -7.13
CA GLY A 181 3.94 6.22 -7.62
C GLY A 181 4.53 7.03 -8.78
N LEU A 182 5.82 7.32 -8.75
CA LEU A 182 6.55 7.91 -9.88
C LEU A 182 6.49 6.99 -11.11
N GLY A 183 6.64 5.69 -10.92
CA GLY A 183 6.37 4.68 -11.94
C GLY A 183 4.99 4.78 -12.56
N ALA A 184 3.95 4.84 -11.72
CA ALA A 184 2.57 5.00 -12.17
C ALA A 184 2.39 6.26 -13.05
N ARG A 185 2.98 7.38 -12.64
CA ARG A 185 2.99 8.62 -13.43
C ARG A 185 3.71 8.47 -14.77
N VAL A 186 4.85 7.78 -14.81
CA VAL A 186 5.53 7.45 -16.06
C VAL A 186 4.62 6.62 -16.97
N GLY A 187 3.89 5.65 -16.41
CA GLY A 187 2.90 4.86 -17.14
C GLY A 187 1.84 5.73 -17.84
N VAL A 188 1.27 6.71 -17.11
CA VAL A 188 0.31 7.67 -17.68
C VAL A 188 0.94 8.51 -18.80
N MET A 189 2.15 9.04 -18.58
CA MET A 189 2.85 9.85 -19.58
C MET A 189 3.17 9.08 -20.86
N VAL A 190 3.50 7.78 -20.74
CA VAL A 190 3.72 6.92 -21.90
C VAL A 190 2.44 6.73 -22.68
N ASP A 191 1.31 6.52 -22.00
CA ASP A 191 0.00 6.37 -22.64
C ASP A 191 -0.42 7.63 -23.42
N ASP A 192 -0.27 8.80 -22.79
CA ASP A 192 -0.56 10.09 -23.41
C ASP A 192 0.29 10.36 -24.66
N ALA A 193 1.53 9.86 -24.68
CA ALA A 193 2.45 10.05 -25.81
C ALA A 193 2.16 9.14 -27.01
N VAL A 194 1.42 8.03 -26.81
CA VAL A 194 1.10 7.05 -27.88
C VAL A 194 -0.36 7.12 -28.36
N ALA A 195 -1.20 7.92 -27.70
CA ALA A 195 -2.58 8.20 -28.09
C ALA A 195 -2.69 9.22 -29.24
#